data_AF-A0A3B0M322-F1
#
_entry.id   AF-A0A3B0M322-F1
#
_cell.length_a   1.000
_cell.length_b   1.000
_cell.length_c   1.000
_cell.angle_alpha   90.00
_cell.angle_beta   90.00
_cell.angle_gamma   90.00
#
_symmetry.space_group_name_H-M   'P 1'
#
loop_
_entity.id
_entity.type
_entity.pdbx_description
1 polymer ?
#
loop_
_entity_poly.entity_id
_entity_poly.type
_entity_poly.pdbx_seq_one_letter_code
_entity_poly.pdbx_strand_id
1 'polypeptide(L)'
;MHLEDKLLFHESTKQSVWQTLKAVLATNQPHQLIIKPYRKTRSLSHNPLFHLWTSEISKYLCANNANFTAEQVKEMLKHTFLGYEVVERIDVTTQKPERVRALRRISKLDTGLVMFLCKKWNAGRLAYVVS
;
A
#
# COMPACT_ATOMS: atom_id res chain seq x y z
N MET A 1 -6.24 -2.67 -18.09
CA MET A 1 -5.05 -2.34 -17.29
C MET A 1 -4.07 -1.65 -18.22
N HIS A 2 -4.10 -0.32 -18.30
CA HIS A 2 -3.20 0.43 -19.17
C HIS A 2 -1.86 0.58 -18.44
N LEU A 3 -0.80 -0.01 -19.00
CA LEU A 3 0.56 0.15 -18.52
C LEU A 3 1.00 1.57 -18.89
N GLU A 4 0.83 2.52 -17.97
CA GLU A 4 1.43 3.85 -18.13
C GLU A 4 2.94 3.71 -17.90
N ASP A 5 3.71 3.52 -18.98
CA ASP A 5 5.16 3.52 -18.91
C ASP A 5 5.67 4.91 -18.55
N LYS A 6 5.95 5.12 -17.26
CA LYS A 6 6.45 6.38 -16.72
C LYS A 6 7.94 6.51 -17.03
N LEU A 7 8.26 7.24 -18.09
CA LEU A 7 9.64 7.58 -18.44
C LEU A 7 10.07 8.88 -17.76
N LEU A 8 11.27 8.86 -17.17
CA LEU A 8 11.87 10.04 -16.54
C LEU A 8 12.43 10.96 -17.62
N PHE A 9 11.83 12.13 -17.77
CA PHE A 9 12.24 13.15 -18.74
C PHE A 9 13.25 14.09 -18.06
N HIS A 10 14.54 13.81 -18.22
CA HIS A 10 15.66 14.61 -17.71
C HIS A 10 16.76 14.69 -18.76
N GLU A 11 17.63 15.71 -18.67
CA GLU A 11 18.69 15.93 -19.64
C GLU A 11 19.65 14.73 -19.76
N SER A 12 19.89 14.04 -18.64
CA SER A 12 20.70 12.82 -18.58
C SER A 12 20.06 11.60 -19.26
N THR A 13 18.75 11.60 -19.51
CA THR A 13 18.00 10.46 -20.09
C THR A 13 17.49 10.73 -21.50
N LYS A 14 17.84 11.87 -22.12
CA LYS A 14 17.37 12.30 -23.45
C LYS A 14 17.49 11.25 -24.54
N GLN A 15 18.59 10.51 -24.59
CA GLN A 15 18.83 9.48 -25.60
C GLN A 15 17.89 8.29 -25.43
N SER A 16 17.66 7.85 -24.19
CA SER A 16 16.75 6.74 -23.91
C SER A 16 15.31 7.11 -24.24
N VAL A 17 14.89 8.33 -23.89
CA VAL A 17 13.56 8.84 -24.22
C VAL A 17 13.34 8.85 -25.74
N TRP A 18 14.34 9.30 -26.49
CA TRP A 18 14.27 9.33 -27.96
C TRP A 18 14.13 7.95 -28.58
N GLN A 19 14.86 6.95 -28.07
CA GLN A 19 14.73 5.56 -28.56
C GLN A 19 13.33 4.99 -28.30
N THR A 20 12.76 5.24 -27.12
CA THR A 20 11.39 4.81 -26.81
C THR A 20 10.36 5.49 -27.71
N LEU A 21 10.48 6.81 -27.92
CA LEU A 21 9.60 7.53 -28.83
C LEU A 21 9.70 7.00 -30.25
N LYS A 22 10.90 6.68 -30.73
CA LYS A 22 11.11 6.11 -32.07
C LYS A 22 10.43 4.75 -32.22
N ALA A 23 10.54 3.89 -31.19
CA ALA A 23 9.87 2.59 -31.18
C ALA A 23 8.33 2.73 -31.15
N VAL A 24 7.82 3.68 -30.37
CA VAL A 24 6.37 3.94 -30.29
C VAL A 24 5.82 4.49 -31.61
N LEU A 25 6.52 5.44 -32.24
CA LEU A 25 6.11 5.99 -33.54
C LEU A 25 6.15 4.94 -34.66
N ALA A 26 7.05 3.96 -34.58
CA ALA A 26 7.12 2.86 -35.55
C ALA A 26 5.87 1.96 -35.55
N THR A 27 5.07 1.96 -34.48
CA THR A 27 3.83 1.18 -34.40
C THR A 27 2.65 1.80 -35.16
N ASN A 28 2.81 3.04 -35.67
CA ASN A 28 1.83 3.76 -36.49
C ASN A 28 0.43 3.92 -35.86
N GLN A 29 0.34 3.82 -34.53
CA GLN A 29 -0.89 4.06 -33.77
C GLN A 29 -0.90 5.50 -33.22
N PRO A 30 -2.07 6.12 -33.04
CA PRO A 30 -2.17 7.44 -32.42
C PRO A 30 -1.83 7.34 -30.92
N HIS A 31 -0.78 8.03 -30.49
CA HIS A 31 -0.35 8.09 -29.10
C HIS A 31 -0.50 9.50 -28.53
N GLN A 32 -0.95 9.60 -27.29
CA GLN A 32 -0.98 10.85 -26.54
C GLN A 32 0.24 10.95 -25.63
N LEU A 33 1.05 12.00 -25.80
CA LEU A 33 2.16 12.32 -24.91
C LEU A 33 1.72 13.35 -23.87
N ILE A 34 1.84 12.98 -22.59
CA ILE A 34 1.53 13.88 -21.47
C ILE A 34 2.82 14.13 -20.69
N ILE A 35 3.43 15.29 -20.91
CA ILE A 35 4.62 15.74 -20.18
C ILE A 35 4.14 16.43 -18.90
N LYS A 36 4.51 15.89 -17.73
CA LYS A 36 4.26 16.49 -16.42
C LYS A 36 5.58 16.78 -15.72
N PRO A 37 5.70 17.87 -14.94
CA PRO A 37 6.88 18.12 -14.13
C PRO A 37 7.15 16.90 -13.25
N TYR A 38 8.39 16.41 -13.27
CA TYR A 38 8.78 15.25 -12.48
C TYR A 38 8.66 15.59 -10.99
N ARG A 39 7.56 15.13 -10.39
CA ARG A 39 7.49 14.94 -8.95
C ARG A 39 7.97 13.51 -8.74
N LYS A 40 8.90 13.28 -7.79
CA LYS A 40 9.09 11.92 -7.24
C LYS A 40 7.69 11.42 -6.93
N THR A 41 7.20 10.50 -7.76
CA THR A 41 5.99 9.76 -7.41
C THR A 41 6.41 9.14 -6.11
N ARG A 42 5.81 9.53 -4.97
CA ARG A 42 6.01 8.76 -3.76
C ARG A 42 5.65 7.36 -4.21
N SER A 43 6.64 6.47 -4.29
CA SER A 43 6.38 5.08 -4.57
C SER A 43 5.28 4.72 -3.60
N LEU A 44 4.19 4.21 -4.13
CA LEU A 44 3.03 3.79 -3.35
C LEU A 44 3.37 2.51 -2.57
N SER A 45 4.62 2.39 -2.09
CA SER A 45 4.95 1.54 -0.97
C SER A 45 4.37 2.23 0.25
N HIS A 46 3.10 1.93 0.52
CA HIS A 46 2.47 2.11 1.82
C HIS A 46 3.33 1.43 2.90
N ASN A 47 4.39 2.10 3.36
CA ASN A 47 5.34 1.64 4.36
C ASN A 47 5.94 0.22 4.12
N PRO A 48 7.08 0.09 3.42
CA PRO A 48 7.72 -1.21 3.18
C PRO A 48 8.11 -1.94 4.47
N LEU A 49 8.42 -1.20 5.55
CA LEU A 49 8.68 -1.80 6.86
C LEU A 49 7.43 -2.50 7.39
N PHE A 50 6.26 -1.87 7.25
CA PHE A 50 5.01 -2.47 7.73
C PHE A 50 4.70 -3.80 7.02
N HIS A 51 4.89 -3.88 5.70
CA HIS A 51 4.73 -5.11 4.94
C HIS A 51 5.73 -6.21 5.34
N LEU A 52 6.98 -5.82 5.65
CA LEU A 52 7.98 -6.74 6.16
C LEU A 52 7.56 -7.30 7.53
N TRP A 53 7.07 -6.44 8.44
CA TRP A 53 6.58 -6.86 9.74
C TRP A 53 5.37 -7.80 9.66
N THR A 54 4.39 -7.52 8.80
CA THR A 54 3.23 -8.42 8.64
C THR A 54 3.63 -9.77 8.05
N SER A 55 4.66 -9.81 7.20
CA SER A 55 5.26 -11.05 6.70
C SER A 55 5.96 -11.83 7.81
N GLU A 56 6.80 -11.18 8.63
CA GLU A 56 7.51 -11.83 9.73
C GLU A 56 6.55 -12.36 10.81
N ILE A 57 5.51 -11.60 11.15
CA ILE A 57 4.48 -12.04 12.11
C ILE A 57 3.68 -13.21 11.54
N SER A 58 3.35 -13.19 10.24
CA SER A 58 2.69 -14.33 9.56
C SER A 58 3.55 -15.59 9.66
N LYS A 59 4.85 -15.52 9.34
CA LYS A 59 5.77 -16.66 9.48
C LYS A 59 5.81 -17.20 10.91
N TYR A 60 5.87 -16.31 11.91
CA TYR A 60 5.85 -16.68 13.32
C TYR A 60 4.55 -17.40 13.73
N LEU A 61 3.39 -16.90 13.29
CA LEU A 61 2.10 -17.53 13.58
C LEU A 61 1.98 -18.90 12.91
N CYS A 62 2.44 -19.03 11.66
CA CYS A 62 2.48 -20.31 10.96
C CYS A 62 3.38 -21.33 11.68
N ALA A 63 4.50 -20.88 12.27
CA ALA A 63 5.36 -21.74 13.09
C ALA A 63 4.67 -22.22 14.39
N ASN A 64 3.67 -21.49 14.88
CA ASN A 64 2.86 -21.84 16.05
C ASN A 64 1.50 -22.49 15.67
N ASN A 65 1.43 -23.24 14.58
CA ASN A 65 0.23 -23.95 14.08
C ASN A 65 -0.95 -23.05 13.66
N ALA A 66 -0.73 -21.77 13.39
CA ALA A 66 -1.77 -20.86 12.92
C ALA A 66 -1.50 -20.36 11.49
N ASN A 67 -2.29 -20.83 10.52
CA ASN A 67 -2.12 -20.46 9.10
C ASN A 67 -2.76 -19.11 8.79
N PHE A 68 -2.02 -18.03 9.04
CA PHE A 68 -2.43 -16.67 8.68
C PHE A 68 -1.51 -16.06 7.63
N THR A 69 -2.09 -15.46 6.59
CA THR A 69 -1.35 -14.72 5.57
C THR A 69 -0.97 -13.32 6.05
N ALA A 70 0.03 -12.69 5.43
CA ALA A 70 0.46 -11.33 5.78
C ALA A 70 -0.66 -10.28 5.67
N GLU A 71 -1.60 -10.43 4.73
CA GLU A 71 -2.75 -9.52 4.62
C GLU A 71 -3.79 -9.77 5.72
N GLN A 72 -4.01 -11.02 6.14
CA GLN A 72 -4.85 -11.32 7.31
C GLN A 72 -4.24 -10.79 8.60
N VAL A 73 -2.92 -10.96 8.79
CA VAL A 73 -2.20 -10.39 9.94
C VAL A 73 -2.32 -8.87 9.98
N LYS A 74 -2.22 -8.22 8.83
CA LYS A 74 -2.44 -6.79 8.69
C LYS A 74 -3.85 -6.38 9.10
N GLU A 75 -4.88 -7.09 8.69
CA GLU A 75 -6.26 -6.81 9.13
C GLU A 75 -6.43 -7.03 10.63
N MET A 76 -5.88 -8.11 11.19
CA MET A 76 -5.90 -8.37 12.63
C MET A 76 -5.20 -7.26 13.43
N LEU A 77 -4.01 -6.82 13.01
CA LEU A 77 -3.30 -5.72 13.66
C LEU A 77 -4.09 -4.41 13.63
N LYS A 78 -4.76 -4.13 12.51
CA LYS A 78 -5.61 -2.94 12.38
C LYS A 78 -6.85 -3.05 13.26
N HIS A 79 -7.50 -4.20 13.28
CA HIS A 79 -8.63 -4.46 14.16
C HIS A 79 -8.24 -4.23 15.63
N THR A 80 -7.15 -4.84 16.08
CA THR A 80 -6.73 -4.83 17.48
C THR A 80 -6.21 -3.47 17.95
N PHE A 81 -5.49 -2.72 17.11
CA PHE A 81 -4.78 -1.52 17.58
C PHE A 81 -5.24 -0.20 16.97
N LEU A 82 -5.89 -0.20 15.80
CA LEU A 82 -6.35 1.01 15.12
C LEU A 82 -7.87 1.23 15.26
N GLY A 83 -8.62 0.15 15.41
CA GLY A 83 -10.08 0.19 15.52
C GLY A 83 -10.79 0.62 14.23
N TYR A 84 -12.08 0.96 14.39
CA TYR A 84 -12.98 1.30 13.30
C TYR A 84 -13.26 2.81 13.28
N GLU A 85 -13.45 3.36 12.08
CA GLU A 85 -13.99 4.70 11.86
C GLU A 85 -15.36 4.61 11.20
N VAL A 86 -16.25 5.55 11.54
CA VAL A 86 -17.55 5.66 10.87
C VAL A 86 -17.31 6.44 9.58
N VAL A 87 -17.58 5.81 8.45
CA VAL A 87 -17.44 6.41 7.12
C VAL A 87 -18.81 6.45 6.48
N GLU A 88 -19.16 7.60 5.94
CA GLU A 88 -20.34 7.73 5.10
C GLU A 88 -20.05 7.15 3.73
N ARG A 89 -20.85 6.18 3.34
CA ARG A 89 -20.81 5.58 2.01
C ARG A 89 -22.17 5.75 1.37
N ILE A 90 -22.15 5.97 0.06
CA ILE A 90 -23.38 6.04 -0.73
C ILE A 90 -23.64 4.63 -1.24
N ASP A 91 -24.79 4.08 -0.88
CA ASP A 91 -25.26 2.83 -1.47
C ASP A 91 -25.60 3.08 -2.94
N VAL A 92 -25.02 2.28 -3.84
CA VAL A 92 -25.17 2.42 -5.29
C VAL A 92 -26.61 2.14 -5.74
N THR A 93 -27.33 1.30 -5.01
CA THR A 93 -28.71 0.92 -5.35
C THR A 93 -29.74 1.89 -4.79
N THR A 94 -29.57 2.36 -3.56
CA THR A 94 -30.53 3.27 -2.91
C THR A 94 -30.16 4.75 -3.01
N GLN A 95 -28.93 5.06 -3.42
CA GLN A 95 -28.33 6.40 -3.50
C GLN A 95 -28.38 7.22 -2.19
N LYS A 96 -28.60 6.55 -1.05
CA LYS A 96 -28.67 7.18 0.26
C LYS A 96 -27.33 7.10 1.00
N PRO A 97 -26.99 8.10 1.83
CA PRO A 97 -25.81 8.04 2.66
C PRO A 97 -26.05 7.07 3.83
N GLU A 98 -25.21 6.03 3.90
CA GLU A 98 -25.17 5.07 5.00
C GLU A 98 -23.89 5.22 5.81
N ARG A 99 -24.03 5.12 7.14
CA ARG A 99 -22.91 5.19 8.07
C ARG A 99 -22.37 3.79 8.31
N VAL A 100 -21.30 3.43 7.60
CA VAL A 100 -20.65 2.12 7.70
C VAL A 100 -19.42 2.21 8.58
N ARG A 101 -19.25 1.25 9.50
CA ARG A 101 -18.00 1.10 10.26
C ARG A 101 -16.95 0.47 9.34
N ALA A 102 -15.92 1.24 9.00
CA ALA A 102 -14.82 0.77 8.18
C ALA A 102 -13.52 0.74 8.99
N LEU A 103 -12.66 -0.23 8.68
CA LEU A 103 -11.33 -0.32 9.25
C LEU A 103 -10.50 0.89 8.81
N ARG A 104 -9.84 1.59 9.74
CA ARG A 104 -9.02 2.77 9.40
C ARG A 104 -7.98 2.44 8.32
N ARG A 105 -7.83 3.32 7.33
CA ARG A 105 -6.87 3.12 6.23
C ARG A 105 -5.42 3.39 6.67
N ILE A 106 -4.52 2.45 6.34
CA ILE A 106 -3.06 2.60 6.54
C ILE A 106 -2.41 3.53 5.53
N SER A 107 -3.12 3.89 4.46
CA SER A 107 -2.58 4.79 3.44
C SER A 107 -2.27 6.20 3.93
N LYS A 108 -2.81 6.58 5.09
CA LYS A 108 -2.53 7.85 5.78
C LYS A 108 -1.69 7.68 7.06
N LEU A 109 -1.19 6.48 7.35
CA LEU A 109 -0.43 6.24 8.57
C LEU A 109 0.96 6.88 8.48
N ASP A 110 1.26 7.75 9.44
CA ASP A 110 2.61 8.25 9.66
C ASP A 110 3.54 7.10 10.09
N THR A 111 4.82 7.18 9.74
CA THR A 111 5.86 6.17 10.06
C THR A 111 5.90 5.86 11.55
N GLY A 112 5.61 6.85 12.40
CA GLY A 112 5.51 6.71 13.85
C GLY A 112 4.41 5.75 14.32
N LEU A 113 3.27 5.69 13.62
CA LEU A 113 2.17 4.80 14.01
C LEU A 113 2.49 3.34 13.68
N VAL A 114 3.25 3.08 12.61
CA VAL A 114 3.77 1.73 12.32
C VAL A 114 4.77 1.28 13.37
N MET A 115 5.68 2.16 13.81
CA MET A 115 6.60 1.87 14.91
C MET A 115 5.86 1.58 16.22
N PHE A 116 4.77 2.30 16.48
CA PHE A 116 3.89 2.07 17.63
C PHE A 116 3.25 0.68 17.61
N LEU A 117 2.70 0.26 16.45
CA LEU A 117 2.11 -1.08 16.28
C LEU A 117 3.15 -2.19 16.52
N CYS A 118 4.38 -2.01 16.01
CA CYS A 118 5.46 -2.98 16.22
C CYS A 118 5.85 -3.10 17.70
N LYS A 119 5.96 -1.97 18.41
CA LYS A 119 6.24 -1.96 19.86
C LYS A 119 5.13 -2.68 20.65
N LYS A 120 3.86 -2.43 20.30
CA LYS A 120 2.72 -3.07 20.96
C LYS A 120 2.68 -4.59 20.73
N TRP A 121 2.97 -5.04 19.50
CA TRP A 121 3.09 -6.47 19.19
C TRP A 121 4.23 -7.13 20.00
N ASN A 122 5.41 -6.53 20.03
CA ASN A 122 6.55 -7.06 20.81
C ASN A 122 6.26 -7.11 22.31
N ALA A 123 5.59 -6.10 22.86
CA ALA A 123 5.15 -6.11 24.25
C ALA A 123 4.12 -7.24 24.52
N GLY A 124 3.17 -7.45 23.62
CA GLY A 124 2.22 -8.56 23.70
C GLY A 124 2.90 -9.92 23.61
N ARG A 125 3.91 -10.07 22.76
CA ARG A 125 4.72 -11.30 22.64
C ARG A 125 5.43 -11.65 23.95
N LEU A 126 5.99 -10.67 24.66
CA LEU A 126 6.60 -10.91 25.98
C LEU A 126 5.58 -11.38 27.01
N ALA A 127 4.32 -10.93 26.93
CA ALA A 127 3.27 -11.38 27.83
C ALA A 127 2.85 -12.84 27.60
N TYR A 128 2.87 -13.32 26.35
CA TYR A 128 2.52 -14.71 25.99
C TYR A 128 3.64 -15.74 26.23
N VAL A 129 4.89 -15.30 26.42
CA VAL A 129 6.04 -16.19 26.66
C VAL A 129 6.32 -16.37 28.16
N VAL A 130 5.71 -15.55 29.02
CA VAL A 130 5.87 -15.57 30.49
C VAL A 130 4.64 -16.16 31.20
N SER A 131 3.67 -16.70 30.46
CA SER A 131 2.45 -17.33 30.98
C SER A 131 2.48 -18.85 30.86
#